data_AF-W2WZ66-F1
#
_entry.id   AF-W2WZ66-F1
#
_cell.length_a   1.000
_cell.length_b   1.000
_cell.length_c   1.000
_cell.angle_alpha   90.00
_cell.angle_beta   90.00
_cell.angle_gamma   90.00
#
_symmetry.space_group_name_H-M   'P 1'
#
loop_
_entity.id
_entity.type
_entity.pdbx_description
1 polymer ?
#
loop_
_entity_poly.entity_id
_entity_poly.type
_entity_poly.pdbx_seq_one_letter_code
_entity_poly.pdbx_strand_id
1 'polypeptide(L)'
;MLSTLIVNFQANYRTVYTSHVDFICMEISNCPHWELATSVAWDDLPTDKFGIFYETTTCRTGGKYFYISDVAKENGTHTLKTPIAIRSFMVGTTNDYMRRPSRIVNSCPEERISLQNATETLNGATSNSTEEIKWKADDAAEAGGLSSNWSDVMP
;
A
#
# COMPACT_ATOMS: atom_id res chain seq x y z
N MET A 1 15.54 -3.10 9.93
CA MET A 1 14.24 -2.47 9.70
C MET A 1 13.93 -2.56 8.21
N LEU A 2 12.64 -2.59 7.84
CA LEU A 2 12.22 -2.73 6.44
C LEU A 2 11.69 -1.39 5.95
N SER A 3 12.19 -0.95 4.80
CA SER A 3 11.81 0.35 4.24
C SER A 3 10.36 0.32 3.79
N THR A 4 9.60 1.32 4.22
CA THR A 4 8.19 1.46 3.87
C THR A 4 8.00 2.71 3.03
N LEU A 5 7.33 2.56 1.89
CA LEU A 5 6.91 3.66 1.01
C LEU A 5 5.40 3.84 1.11
N ILE A 6 4.97 5.10 1.17
CA ILE A 6 3.58 5.46 1.35
C ILE A 6 3.20 6.50 0.29
N VAL A 7 2.06 6.27 -0.36
CA VAL A 7 1.45 7.24 -1.29
C VAL A 7 0.08 7.61 -0.74
N ASN A 8 -0.16 8.90 -0.49
CA ASN A 8 -1.45 9.40 -0.01
C ASN A 8 -2.21 10.04 -1.17
N PHE A 9 -3.49 9.70 -1.29
CA PHE A 9 -4.38 10.16 -2.35
C PHE A 9 -5.43 11.16 -1.83
N GLN A 10 -6.09 11.89 -2.74
CA GLN A 10 -7.05 12.94 -2.39
C GLN A 10 -8.24 12.46 -1.55
N ALA A 11 -8.80 11.28 -1.84
CA ALA A 11 -10.03 10.80 -1.21
C ALA A 11 -9.78 9.99 0.09
N ASN A 12 -8.79 10.39 0.91
CA ASN A 12 -8.37 9.65 2.10
C ASN A 12 -7.94 8.20 1.86
N TYR A 13 -7.56 7.85 0.63
CA TYR A 13 -6.92 6.55 0.36
C TYR A 13 -5.40 6.66 0.52
N ARG A 14 -4.76 5.55 0.83
CA ARG A 14 -3.30 5.43 0.76
C ARG A 14 -2.90 4.06 0.24
N THR A 15 -1.72 3.99 -0.36
CA THR A 15 -1.03 2.72 -0.60
C THR A 15 0.20 2.68 0.29
N VAL A 16 0.39 1.56 0.98
CA VAL A 16 1.55 1.30 1.82
C VAL A 16 2.29 0.10 1.25
N TYR A 17 3.61 0.20 1.15
CA TYR A 17 4.45 -0.89 0.67
C TYR A 17 5.69 -1.01 1.52
N THR A 18 5.84 -2.17 2.15
CA THR A 18 7.06 -2.53 2.87
C THR A 18 7.95 -3.37 1.97
N SER A 19 9.11 -2.84 1.63
CA SER A 19 10.09 -3.49 0.77
C SER A 19 10.94 -4.47 1.57
N HIS A 20 10.93 -5.73 1.16
CA HIS A 20 11.86 -6.76 1.61
C HIS A 20 13.07 -6.92 0.68
N VAL A 21 12.93 -6.47 -0.56
CA VAL A 21 13.91 -6.63 -1.64
C VAL A 21 13.87 -5.38 -2.51
N ASP A 22 15.05 -4.87 -2.86
CA ASP A 22 15.20 -3.69 -3.71
C ASP A 22 14.78 -3.99 -5.15
N PHE A 23 14.39 -2.94 -5.88
CA PHE A 23 14.01 -2.98 -7.30
C PHE A 23 12.82 -3.91 -7.59
N ILE A 24 11.88 -4.03 -6.64
CA ILE A 24 10.54 -4.56 -6.88
C ILE A 24 9.61 -3.37 -7.13
N CYS A 25 8.98 -3.36 -8.30
CA CYS A 25 8.05 -2.32 -8.68
C CYS A 25 6.66 -2.63 -8.14
N MET A 26 6.13 -1.72 -7.33
CA MET A 26 4.72 -1.70 -6.99
C MET A 26 3.99 -0.88 -8.04
N GLU A 27 3.13 -1.53 -8.80
CA GLU A 27 2.19 -0.90 -9.73
C GLU A 27 0.85 -0.68 -9.03
N ILE A 28 0.19 0.43 -9.38
CA ILE A 28 -1.19 0.72 -9.04
C ILE A 28 -1.99 0.79 -10.35
N SER A 29 -2.57 -0.34 -10.74
CA SER A 29 -3.40 -0.45 -11.94
C SER A 29 -4.71 -1.19 -11.69
N ASN A 30 -5.74 -0.81 -12.44
CA ASN A 30 -7.09 -1.39 -12.38
C ASN A 30 -7.76 -1.31 -10.99
N CYS A 31 -7.54 -0.21 -10.26
CA CYS A 31 -8.08 -0.03 -8.92
C CYS A 31 -9.38 0.79 -8.93
N PRO A 32 -10.46 0.30 -8.29
CA PRO A 32 -11.80 0.91 -8.37
C PRO A 32 -11.95 2.31 -7.73
N HIS A 33 -10.93 2.81 -7.02
CA HIS A 33 -10.95 4.13 -6.37
C HIS A 33 -9.59 4.83 -6.49
N TRP A 34 -8.89 4.63 -7.61
CA TRP A 34 -7.63 5.32 -7.85
C TRP A 34 -7.86 6.81 -8.08
N GLU A 35 -7.11 7.63 -7.36
CA GLU A 35 -7.20 9.09 -7.34
C GLU A 35 -5.80 9.70 -7.52
N LEU A 36 -5.71 11.03 -7.63
CA LEU A 36 -4.42 11.71 -7.67
C LEU A 36 -3.76 11.71 -6.28
N ALA A 37 -2.45 11.51 -6.27
CA ALA A 37 -1.63 11.56 -5.05
C ALA A 37 -1.38 13.01 -4.62
N THR A 38 -1.50 13.29 -3.33
CA THR A 38 -1.26 14.60 -2.71
C THR A 38 0.07 14.66 -1.98
N SER A 39 0.58 13.51 -1.52
CA SER A 39 1.88 13.42 -0.88
C SER A 39 2.45 12.01 -1.00
N VAL A 40 3.76 11.93 -0.86
CA VAL A 40 4.51 10.68 -0.70
C VAL A 40 5.26 10.72 0.61
N ALA A 41 5.44 9.56 1.24
CA ALA A 41 6.23 9.43 2.45
C ALA A 41 7.06 8.15 2.41
N TRP A 42 8.07 8.12 3.26
CA TRP A 42 8.94 6.98 3.45
C TRP A 42 9.34 6.90 4.92
N ASP A 43 9.42 5.66 5.41
CA ASP A 43 9.83 5.32 6.76
C ASP A 43 10.87 4.21 6.71
N ASP A 44 11.81 4.21 7.67
CA ASP A 44 12.89 3.24 7.81
C ASP A 44 13.67 3.03 6.50
N LEU A 45 13.93 4.12 5.75
CA LEU A 45 14.65 4.08 4.48
C LEU A 45 16.16 4.27 4.72
N PRO A 46 16.99 3.22 4.61
CA PRO A 46 18.43 3.36 4.81
C PRO A 46 19.05 4.47 3.97
N THR A 47 20.09 5.12 4.48
CA THR A 47 20.75 6.25 3.80
C THR A 47 21.42 5.89 2.47
N ASP A 48 21.69 4.61 2.25
CA ASP A 48 22.20 4.02 1.01
C ASP A 48 21.08 3.58 0.04
N LYS A 49 19.83 3.89 0.35
CA LYS A 49 18.65 3.60 -0.46
C LYS A 49 17.85 4.86 -0.78
N PHE A 50 16.94 4.73 -1.73
CA PHE A 50 15.97 5.76 -2.08
C PHE A 50 14.61 5.13 -2.39
N GLY A 51 13.54 5.87 -2.12
CA GLY A 51 12.22 5.61 -2.66
C GLY A 51 12.04 6.42 -3.95
N ILE A 52 11.51 5.81 -5.00
CA ILE A 52 11.19 6.51 -6.24
C ILE A 52 9.74 6.26 -6.62
N PHE A 53 9.06 7.31 -7.05
CA PHE A 53 7.64 7.34 -7.34
C PHE A 53 7.43 7.86 -8.76
N TYR A 54 6.62 7.15 -9.54
CA TYR A 54 6.48 7.35 -10.97
C TYR A 54 5.03 7.61 -11.37
N GLU A 55 4.84 8.43 -12.40
CA GLU A 55 3.56 8.57 -13.09
C GLU A 55 3.27 7.43 -14.08
N THR A 56 4.24 6.56 -14.32
CA THR A 56 4.10 5.38 -15.18
C THR A 56 3.88 4.12 -14.35
N THR A 57 3.47 3.02 -14.99
CA THR A 57 3.22 1.72 -14.33
C THR A 57 4.45 0.79 -14.31
N THR A 58 5.61 1.24 -14.79
CA THR A 58 6.73 0.34 -15.10
C THR A 58 7.96 0.50 -14.20
N CYS A 59 7.90 1.41 -13.21
CA CYS A 59 9.05 1.85 -12.41
C CYS A 59 10.33 2.07 -13.23
N ARG A 60 10.19 2.69 -14.41
CA ARG A 60 11.30 2.91 -15.35
C ARG A 60 11.60 4.38 -15.51
N THR A 61 12.80 4.75 -15.11
CA THR A 61 13.46 6.03 -15.40
C THR A 61 13.77 6.09 -16.90
N GLY A 62 13.07 7.00 -17.59
CA GLY A 62 13.02 7.06 -19.06
C GLY A 62 11.61 7.32 -19.60
N GLY A 63 10.58 7.11 -18.78
CA GLY A 63 9.25 7.70 -18.96
C GLY A 63 9.16 9.10 -18.32
N LYS A 64 8.06 9.82 -18.60
CA LYS A 64 7.72 11.11 -17.97
C LYS A 64 7.79 11.06 -16.44
N TYR A 65 8.03 12.24 -15.85
CA TYR A 65 7.97 12.67 -14.44
C TYR A 65 8.04 11.59 -13.33
N PHE A 66 9.05 11.72 -12.47
CA PHE A 66 9.22 10.91 -11.26
C PHE A 66 9.71 11.78 -10.10
N TYR A 67 9.47 11.31 -8.87
CA TYR A 67 9.96 11.90 -7.63
C TYR A 67 10.86 10.91 -6.90
N ILE A 68 11.98 11.37 -6.35
CA ILE A 68 12.90 10.57 -5.53
C ILE A 68 12.85 11.13 -4.11
N SER A 69 12.77 10.26 -3.11
CA SER A 69 12.88 10.62 -1.70
C SER A 69 14.13 11.45 -1.42
N ASP A 70 14.09 12.28 -0.39
CA ASP A 70 15.27 13.05 0.00
C ASP A 70 16.42 12.09 0.37
N VAL A 71 17.54 12.23 -0.33
CA VAL A 71 18.72 11.40 -0.12
C VAL A 71 19.21 11.53 1.33
N ALA A 72 19.59 10.41 1.93
CA ALA A 72 20.11 10.33 3.30
C ALA A 72 19.13 10.71 4.42
N LYS A 73 17.82 10.79 4.15
CA LYS A 73 16.80 10.89 5.21
C LYS A 73 16.08 9.56 5.40
N GLU A 74 16.19 9.03 6.62
CA GLU A 74 15.56 7.75 6.98
C GLU A 74 14.04 7.79 6.90
N ASN A 75 13.45 8.87 7.43
CA ASN A 75 12.02 9.11 7.41
C ASN A 75 11.75 10.46 6.74
N GLY A 76 10.63 10.57 6.04
CA GLY A 76 10.26 11.82 5.42
C GLY A 76 8.89 11.80 4.76
N THR A 77 8.39 12.99 4.49
CA THR A 77 7.15 13.20 3.75
C THR A 77 7.34 14.38 2.83
N HIS A 78 6.84 14.24 1.61
CA HIS A 78 6.84 15.29 0.61
C HIS A 78 5.42 15.55 0.13
N THR A 79 4.92 16.75 0.42
CA THR A 79 3.65 17.24 -0.11
C THR A 79 3.85 17.74 -1.53
N LEU A 80 3.06 17.21 -2.46
CA LEU A 80 3.10 17.59 -3.86
C LEU A 80 2.40 18.94 -4.04
N LYS A 81 3.04 19.87 -4.77
CA LYS A 81 2.46 21.20 -5.05
C LYS A 81 1.13 21.11 -5.81
N THR A 82 1.03 20.13 -6.69
CA THR A 82 -0.16 19.79 -7.46
C THR A 82 -0.38 18.28 -7.35
N PRO A 83 -1.62 17.80 -7.19
CA PRO A 83 -1.87 16.37 -7.18
C PRO A 83 -1.39 15.71 -8.47
N ILE A 84 -0.69 14.57 -8.36
CA ILE A 84 -0.12 13.86 -9.52
C ILE A 84 -0.58 12.41 -9.59
N ALA A 85 -0.55 11.85 -10.79
CA ALA A 85 -0.99 10.49 -11.08
C ALA A 85 0.10 9.46 -10.73
N ILE A 86 0.42 9.25 -9.45
CA ILE A 86 1.36 8.18 -9.07
C ILE A 86 0.74 6.83 -9.41
N ARG A 87 1.44 6.07 -10.25
CA ARG A 87 1.02 4.77 -10.77
C ARG A 87 1.99 3.64 -10.46
N SER A 88 3.23 3.96 -10.10
CA SER A 88 4.13 2.96 -9.56
C SER A 88 5.20 3.57 -8.68
N PHE A 89 5.81 2.76 -7.82
CA PHE A 89 6.90 3.18 -6.96
C PHE A 89 7.73 1.98 -6.52
N MET A 90 8.98 2.21 -6.15
CA MET A 90 9.90 1.17 -5.67
C MET A 90 10.98 1.72 -4.76
N VAL A 91 11.60 0.83 -4.00
CA VAL A 91 12.86 1.11 -3.29
C VAL A 91 14.02 0.70 -4.19
N GLY A 92 15.03 1.57 -4.30
CA GLY A 92 16.28 1.31 -5.00
C GLY A 92 17.49 1.62 -4.13
N THR A 93 18.67 1.25 -4.62
CA THR A 93 19.96 1.49 -3.97
C THR A 93 20.65 2.69 -4.60
N THR A 94 21.28 3.54 -3.79
CA THR A 94 21.97 4.77 -4.23
C THR A 94 22.89 4.51 -5.43
N ASN A 95 22.90 5.45 -6.38
CA ASN A 95 23.61 5.40 -7.67
C ASN A 95 23.01 4.47 -8.75
N ASP A 96 21.95 3.69 -8.45
CA ASP A 96 21.30 2.78 -9.41
C ASP A 96 19.91 3.29 -9.88
N TYR A 97 19.75 4.60 -10.04
CA TYR A 97 18.46 5.23 -10.40
C TYR A 97 17.86 4.76 -11.73
N MET A 98 18.68 4.26 -12.66
CA MET A 98 18.24 3.78 -13.99
C MET A 98 18.00 2.27 -14.04
N ARG A 99 18.20 1.57 -12.91
CA ARG A 99 18.03 0.13 -12.85
C ARG A 99 16.57 -0.24 -13.05
N ARG A 100 16.35 -1.24 -13.92
CA ARG A 100 15.01 -1.78 -14.17
C ARG A 100 14.55 -2.61 -12.97
N PRO A 101 13.24 -2.61 -12.67
CA PRO A 101 12.72 -3.50 -11.65
C PRO A 101 12.94 -4.96 -12.07
N SER A 102 13.24 -5.80 -11.08
CA SER A 102 13.35 -7.25 -11.27
C SER A 102 11.99 -7.91 -11.44
N ARG A 103 10.95 -7.31 -10.86
CA ARG A 103 9.56 -7.76 -10.90
C ARG A 103 8.62 -6.58 -10.74
N ILE A 104 7.44 -6.68 -11.37
CA ILE A 104 6.31 -5.76 -11.16
C ILE A 104 5.21 -6.54 -10.46
N VAL A 105 4.64 -5.96 -9.40
CA VAL A 105 3.51 -6.51 -8.66
C VAL A 105 2.45 -5.41 -8.53
N ASN A 106 1.17 -5.79 -8.66
CA ASN A 106 0.07 -4.83 -8.61
C ASN A 106 -0.57 -4.81 -7.21
N SER A 107 -0.89 -3.63 -6.70
CA SER A 107 -1.63 -3.43 -5.46
C SER A 107 -2.46 -2.16 -5.52
N CYS A 108 -3.65 -2.18 -4.91
CA CYS A 108 -4.56 -1.05 -4.93
C CYS A 108 -4.51 -0.22 -3.64
N PRO A 109 -4.83 1.09 -3.71
CA PRO A 109 -4.97 1.91 -2.52
C PRO A 109 -6.11 1.43 -1.63
N GLU A 110 -5.89 1.52 -0.32
CA GLU A 110 -6.87 1.19 0.71
C GLU A 110 -7.31 2.48 1.42
N GLU A 111 -8.54 2.49 1.94
CA GLU A 111 -9.06 3.65 2.67
C GLU A 111 -8.28 3.83 3.98
N ARG A 112 -7.95 5.08 4.34
CA ARG A 112 -7.33 5.37 5.62
C ARG A 112 -8.35 5.15 6.73
N ILE A 113 -8.23 4.03 7.44
CA ILE A 113 -9.00 3.79 8.67
C ILE A 113 -8.66 4.90 9.67
N SER A 114 -9.58 5.86 9.84
CA SER A 114 -9.47 6.88 10.87
C SER A 114 -9.78 6.22 12.21
N LEU A 115 -8.78 6.03 13.06
CA LEU A 115 -8.92 5.50 14.43
C LEU A 115 -9.92 6.27 15.31
N GLN A 116 -10.39 7.45 14.88
CA GLN A 116 -11.46 8.19 15.53
C GLN A 116 -12.82 7.47 15.49
N ASN A 117 -13.13 6.72 14.43
CA ASN A 117 -14.41 5.99 14.37
C ASN A 117 -14.38 4.66 15.13
N ALA A 118 -13.18 4.11 15.41
CA ALA A 118 -13.05 2.88 16.17
C ALA A 118 -13.24 3.10 17.68
N THR A 119 -13.04 4.33 18.18
CA THR A 119 -13.24 4.67 19.60
C THR A 119 -14.67 5.08 19.93
N GLU A 120 -15.46 5.56 18.97
CA GLU A 120 -16.91 5.75 19.16
C GLU A 120 -17.68 4.42 19.19
N THR A 121 -17.26 3.42 18.41
CA THR A 121 -17.86 2.08 18.43
C THR A 121 -17.46 1.25 19.65
N LEU A 122 -16.33 1.56 20.31
CA LEU A 122 -15.84 0.81 21.49
C LEU A 122 -16.44 1.30 22.83
N ASN A 123 -16.96 2.53 22.89
CA ASN A 123 -17.62 3.05 24.10
C ASN A 123 -19.08 2.59 24.24
N GLY A 124 -19.60 1.81 23.28
CA GLY A 124 -20.97 1.28 23.29
C GLY A 124 -21.08 -0.21 23.63
N ALA A 125 -19.97 -0.96 23.75
CA ALA A 125 -20.02 -2.41 23.94
C ALA A 125 -19.06 -2.87 25.03
N THR A 126 -19.43 -2.62 26.29
CA THR A 126 -18.98 -3.45 27.40
C THR A 126 -19.56 -4.84 27.20
N SER A 127 -18.76 -5.78 26.70
CA SER A 127 -18.96 -7.19 27.06
C SER A 127 -17.66 -7.96 26.93
N ASN A 128 -17.25 -8.53 28.06
CA ASN A 128 -16.15 -9.47 28.20
C ASN A 128 -16.13 -10.52 27.09
N SER A 129 -14.99 -10.69 26.43
CA SER A 129 -14.40 -12.03 26.27
C SER A 129 -12.95 -11.93 25.82
N THR A 130 -12.05 -12.38 26.69
CA THR A 130 -10.69 -12.80 26.38
C THR A 130 -10.74 -14.01 25.46
N GLU A 131 -10.42 -13.86 24.18
CA GLU A 131 -10.12 -15.04 23.35
C GLU A 131 -8.92 -14.78 22.43
N GLU A 132 -7.83 -15.49 22.77
CA GLU A 132 -6.61 -15.63 22.01
C GLU A 132 -6.90 -16.39 20.70
N ILE A 133 -6.52 -15.82 19.56
CA ILE A 133 -6.69 -16.46 18.25
C ILE A 133 -5.60 -17.54 18.10
N LYS A 134 -5.92 -18.79 18.43
CA LYS A 134 -5.13 -19.98 18.09
C LYS A 134 -5.49 -20.47 16.68
N TRP A 135 -4.50 -20.50 15.79
CA TRP A 135 -4.64 -21.08 14.46
C TRP A 135 -4.60 -22.62 14.51
N LYS A 136 -5.41 -23.21 13.62
CA LYS A 136 -5.80 -24.63 13.45
C LYS A 136 -4.70 -25.67 13.67
N ALA A 137 -5.10 -26.79 14.28
CA ALA A 137 -4.55 -28.11 14.01
C ALA A 137 -5.66 -28.99 13.40
N ASP A 138 -5.24 -29.83 12.47
CA ASP A 138 -6.05 -30.68 11.59
C ASP A 138 -6.83 -31.80 12.29
N ASP A 139 -7.72 -32.37 11.49
CA ASP A 139 -8.37 -33.69 11.57
C ASP A 139 -9.80 -33.81 12.11
N ALA A 140 -10.62 -34.29 11.16
CA ALA A 140 -11.81 -35.15 11.27
C ALA A 140 -13.20 -34.52 11.57
N ALA A 141 -14.05 -34.72 10.55
CA ALA A 141 -15.48 -35.05 10.59
C ALA A 141 -16.54 -33.91 10.67
N GLU A 142 -17.26 -33.81 9.54
CA GLU A 142 -18.73 -33.69 9.40
C GLU A 142 -19.48 -32.38 9.74
N ALA A 143 -20.26 -31.97 8.71
CA ALA A 143 -21.57 -31.32 8.71
C ALA A 143 -21.72 -29.78 8.90
N GLY A 144 -22.10 -29.12 7.79
CA GLY A 144 -23.06 -28.01 7.72
C GLY A 144 -22.45 -26.59 7.71
N GLY A 145 -22.79 -25.67 6.81
CA GLY A 145 -23.74 -25.62 5.71
C GLY A 145 -23.55 -24.29 4.96
N LEU A 146 -23.52 -24.35 3.62
CA LEU A 146 -23.38 -23.20 2.73
C LEU A 146 -24.77 -22.58 2.49
N SER A 147 -24.92 -21.27 2.71
CA SER A 147 -26.15 -20.54 2.36
C SER A 147 -26.12 -20.13 0.89
N SER A 148 -27.13 -20.61 0.16
CA SER A 148 -27.36 -20.49 -1.27
C SER A 148 -28.25 -19.28 -1.58
N ASN A 149 -27.69 -18.16 -2.06
CA ASN A 149 -28.51 -17.13 -2.72
C ASN A 149 -27.70 -16.21 -3.68
N TRP A 150 -27.12 -16.80 -4.73
CA TRP A 150 -26.42 -16.04 -5.79
C TRP A 150 -27.03 -16.24 -7.18
N SER A 151 -28.28 -16.69 -7.27
CA SER A 151 -28.94 -16.93 -8.56
C SER A 151 -30.30 -16.24 -8.63
N ASP A 152 -30.32 -14.91 -8.48
CA ASP A 152 -31.45 -14.13 -8.97
C ASP A 152 -31.07 -13.46 -10.30
N VAL A 153 -31.92 -13.68 -11.29
CA VAL A 153 -31.74 -13.23 -12.68
C VAL A 153 -32.16 -11.77 -12.78
N MET A 154 -31.28 -10.94 -13.36
CA MET A 154 -31.53 -9.53 -13.66
C MET A 154 -32.73 -9.34 -14.62
N PRO A 155 -33.44 -8.20 -14.53
CA PRO A 155 -34.79 -8.01 -15.09
C PRO A 155 -34.93 -8.20 -16.61
#